data_AF-A0AAV6XJ34-F1
#
_entry.id   AF-A0AAV6XJ34-F1
#
_cell.length_a   1.000
_cell.length_b   1.000
_cell.length_c   1.000
_cell.angle_alpha   90.00
_cell.angle_beta   90.00
_cell.angle_gamma   90.00
#
_symmetry.space_group_name_H-M   'P 1'
#
loop_
_entity.id
_entity.type
_entity.pdbx_description
1 polymer ?
#
loop_
_entity_poly.entity_id
_entity_poly.type
_entity_poly.pdbx_seq_one_letter_code
_entity_poly.pdbx_strand_id
1 'polypeptide(L)'
;MKGVERELTANLVYIVNLDNLVGEIPSELTNLSALIGLNFSHNHLEGKIPAKTGDLTSLISLDLSSNNLFGTIPNSLTDSNFSSHLNLLHNNLLGQIPMGNQLQTLDNPSIYDGNHALWCPKNVTMIKHQKRQMSKIPRQQVKMTELKRYIFMEL
;
A
#
# COMPACT_ATOMS: atom_id res chain seq x y z
N MET A 1 8.59 -20.13 19.16
CA MET A 1 7.83 -19.22 20.04
C MET A 1 6.36 -19.43 19.74
N LYS A 2 5.58 -19.81 20.77
CA LYS A 2 4.15 -20.17 20.65
C LYS A 2 3.31 -18.90 20.52
N GLY A 3 2.93 -18.54 19.31
CA GLY A 3 1.95 -17.49 19.04
C GLY A 3 0.55 -18.08 19.05
N VAL A 4 -0.11 -17.97 20.20
CA VAL A 4 -1.58 -18.01 20.44
C VAL A 4 -2.44 -18.52 19.27
N GLU A 5 -2.47 -19.84 19.05
CA GLU A 5 -3.62 -20.51 18.44
C GLU A 5 -4.78 -20.43 19.45
N ARG A 6 -5.66 -19.44 19.29
CA ARG A 6 -6.97 -19.44 19.92
C ARG A 6 -8.02 -19.77 18.87
N GLU A 7 -8.64 -20.94 19.02
CA GLU A 7 -9.88 -21.33 18.36
C GLU A 7 -10.93 -20.21 18.48
N LEU A 8 -11.44 -19.73 17.34
CA LEU A 8 -12.69 -18.98 17.25
C LEU A 8 -13.60 -19.69 16.25
N THR A 9 -14.45 -20.52 16.82
CA THR A 9 -15.44 -21.39 16.18
C THR A 9 -16.41 -20.64 15.26
N ALA A 10 -16.69 -21.28 14.11
CA ALA A 10 -17.86 -21.14 13.22
C ALA A 10 -17.94 -20.04 12.14
N ASN A 11 -16.96 -19.14 11.98
CA ASN A 11 -16.81 -18.25 10.80
C ASN A 11 -15.34 -17.79 10.70
N LEU A 12 -14.40 -18.71 10.45
CA LEU A 12 -12.96 -18.41 10.51
C LEU A 12 -12.49 -17.59 9.30
N VAL A 13 -12.81 -16.31 9.35
CA VAL A 13 -12.25 -15.18 8.58
C VAL A 13 -10.79 -15.05 9.02
N TYR A 14 -9.84 -15.66 8.29
CA TYR A 14 -8.41 -15.59 8.65
C TYR A 14 -7.94 -14.13 8.54
N ILE A 15 -7.88 -13.41 9.66
CA ILE A 15 -7.09 -12.18 9.79
C ILE A 15 -5.73 -12.62 10.29
N VAL A 16 -4.73 -12.57 9.41
CA VAL A 16 -3.35 -12.79 9.81
C VAL A 16 -2.83 -11.46 10.35
N ASN A 17 -2.48 -11.44 11.64
CA ASN A 17 -1.73 -10.35 12.27
C ASN A 17 -0.46 -10.95 12.87
N LEU A 18 0.69 -10.38 12.51
CA LEU A 18 2.01 -10.84 12.92
C LEU A 18 2.86 -9.61 13.21
N ASP A 19 3.67 -9.69 14.27
CA ASP A 19 4.58 -8.62 14.68
C ASP A 19 6.03 -9.02 14.39
N ASN A 20 6.89 -8.02 14.18
CA ASN A 20 8.33 -8.18 13.92
C ASN A 20 8.67 -9.07 12.71
N LEU A 21 7.79 -9.16 11.72
CA LEU A 21 8.08 -9.79 10.45
C LEU A 21 9.20 -9.04 9.72
N VAL A 22 10.09 -9.81 9.12
CA VAL A 22 11.22 -9.35 8.29
C VAL A 22 11.22 -10.11 6.98
N GLY A 23 11.94 -9.59 5.97
CA GLY A 23 12.01 -10.19 4.64
C GLY A 23 10.83 -9.83 3.76
N GLU A 24 10.67 -10.54 2.64
CA GLU A 24 9.65 -10.23 1.64
C GLU A 24 8.29 -10.88 1.93
N ILE A 25 7.22 -10.30 1.37
CA ILE A 25 5.91 -10.95 1.33
C ILE A 25 5.99 -12.09 0.30
N PRO A 26 5.82 -13.36 0.72
CA PRO A 26 5.96 -14.50 -0.18
C PRO A 26 4.83 -14.50 -1.22
N SER A 27 5.17 -14.81 -2.47
CA SER A 27 4.19 -14.86 -3.57
C SER A 27 3.11 -15.93 -3.35
N GLU A 28 3.43 -16.98 -2.60
CA GLU A 28 2.56 -18.08 -2.24
C GLU A 28 1.35 -17.61 -1.39
N LEU A 29 1.47 -16.46 -0.71
CA LEU A 29 0.36 -15.86 0.03
C LEU A 29 -0.82 -15.54 -0.90
N THR A 30 -0.56 -15.27 -2.19
CA THR A 30 -1.63 -14.99 -3.17
C THR A 30 -2.44 -16.22 -3.55
N ASN A 31 -2.08 -17.42 -3.06
CA ASN A 31 -2.86 -18.65 -3.26
C ASN A 31 -3.97 -18.84 -2.22
N LEU A 32 -4.04 -17.99 -1.19
CA LEU A 32 -5.04 -18.05 -0.13
C LEU A 32 -6.37 -17.42 -0.57
N SER A 33 -7.06 -18.02 -1.54
CA SER A 33 -8.28 -17.47 -2.16
C SER A 33 -9.45 -17.20 -1.21
N ALA A 34 -9.45 -17.84 -0.03
CA ALA A 34 -10.44 -17.62 1.03
C ALA A 34 -10.04 -16.53 2.04
N LEU A 35 -8.89 -15.87 1.85
CA LEU A 35 -8.42 -14.81 2.75
C LEU A 35 -9.32 -13.58 2.62
N ILE A 36 -9.83 -13.10 3.76
CA ILE A 36 -10.77 -11.97 3.83
C ILE A 36 -10.11 -10.71 4.37
N GLY A 37 -9.11 -10.84 5.25
CA GLY A 37 -8.37 -9.72 5.80
C GLY A 37 -6.89 -10.05 5.97
N LEU A 38 -6.01 -9.14 5.58
CA LEU A 38 -4.58 -9.26 5.79
C LEU A 38 -4.07 -7.99 6.47
N ASN A 39 -3.51 -8.14 7.67
CA ASN A 39 -2.90 -7.04 8.40
C ASN A 39 -1.45 -7.37 8.71
N PHE A 40 -0.54 -6.82 7.92
CA PHE A 40 0.90 -6.84 8.18
C PHE A 40 1.44 -5.47 8.57
N SER A 41 0.58 -4.57 9.05
CA SER A 41 1.02 -3.25 9.48
C SER A 41 2.06 -3.31 10.60
N HIS A 42 2.91 -2.28 10.71
CA HIS A 42 3.89 -2.14 11.79
C HIS A 42 4.92 -3.28 11.87
N ASN A 43 5.44 -3.68 10.71
CA ASN A 43 6.48 -4.70 10.60
C ASN A 43 7.75 -4.13 9.94
N HIS A 44 8.70 -5.01 9.67
CA HIS A 44 9.95 -4.70 8.96
C HIS A 44 10.02 -5.42 7.61
N LEU A 45 8.86 -5.69 7.00
CA LEU A 45 8.79 -6.34 5.69
C LEU A 45 9.44 -5.44 4.64
N GLU A 46 10.20 -6.06 3.74
CA GLU A 46 10.89 -5.44 2.63
C GLU A 46 10.47 -6.09 1.30
N GLY A 47 11.12 -5.73 0.20
CA GLY A 47 10.74 -6.24 -1.12
C GLY A 47 9.53 -5.54 -1.71
N LYS A 48 8.95 -6.17 -2.74
CA LYS A 48 7.80 -5.64 -3.49
C LYS A 48 6.51 -6.26 -2.99
N ILE A 49 5.40 -5.54 -3.16
CA ILE A 49 4.06 -6.15 -3.06
C ILE A 49 3.93 -7.17 -4.21
N PRO A 50 3.59 -8.44 -3.95
CA PRO A 50 3.43 -9.44 -4.99
C PRO A 50 2.43 -9.00 -6.07
N ALA A 51 2.78 -9.19 -7.34
CA ALA A 51 1.97 -8.72 -8.46
C ALA A 51 0.57 -9.36 -8.55
N LYS A 52 0.35 -10.46 -7.83
CA LYS A 52 -0.91 -11.22 -7.76
C LYS A 52 -1.72 -10.96 -6.50
N THR A 53 -1.35 -9.98 -5.67
CA THR A 53 -2.12 -9.68 -4.45
C THR A 53 -3.57 -9.30 -4.77
N GLY A 54 -3.84 -8.77 -5.96
CA GLY A 54 -5.21 -8.51 -6.42
C GLY A 54 -6.02 -9.77 -6.79
N ASP A 55 -5.38 -10.92 -6.96
CA ASP A 55 -6.03 -12.20 -7.28
C ASP A 55 -6.73 -12.81 -6.06
N LEU A 56 -6.52 -12.25 -4.86
CA LEU A 56 -7.22 -12.60 -3.64
C LEU A 56 -8.65 -12.04 -3.67
N THR A 57 -9.52 -12.67 -4.44
CA THR A 57 -10.87 -12.20 -4.75
C THR A 57 -11.80 -12.06 -3.53
N SER A 58 -11.51 -12.76 -2.44
CA SER A 58 -12.27 -12.68 -1.17
C SER A 58 -11.74 -11.61 -0.21
N LEU A 59 -10.60 -10.97 -0.53
CA LEU A 59 -9.90 -10.05 0.36
C LEU A 59 -10.61 -8.68 0.36
N ILE A 60 -11.08 -8.28 1.54
CA ILE A 60 -11.86 -7.07 1.76
C ILE A 60 -11.04 -5.99 2.50
N SER A 61 -10.04 -6.42 3.27
CA SER A 61 -9.15 -5.56 4.05
C SER A 61 -7.69 -5.92 3.83
N LEU A 62 -6.87 -4.94 3.45
CA LEU A 62 -5.43 -5.07 3.30
C LEU A 62 -4.72 -3.90 3.97
N ASP A 63 -4.00 -4.15 5.05
CA ASP A 63 -3.13 -3.16 5.70
C ASP A 63 -1.67 -3.63 5.63
N LEU A 64 -0.85 -2.90 4.88
CA LEU A 64 0.59 -3.10 4.75
C LEU A 64 1.38 -1.89 5.29
N SER A 65 0.72 -1.00 6.04
CA SER A 65 1.31 0.27 6.45
C SER A 65 2.47 0.11 7.45
N SER A 66 3.35 1.10 7.53
CA SER A 66 4.50 1.10 8.43
C SER A 66 5.40 -0.12 8.23
N ASN A 67 5.90 -0.30 7.00
CA ASN A 67 6.86 -1.32 6.59
C ASN A 67 7.97 -0.68 5.73
N ASN A 68 8.89 -1.50 5.22
CA ASN A 68 9.97 -1.07 4.32
C ASN A 68 9.72 -1.47 2.85
N LEU A 69 8.47 -1.72 2.45
CA LEU A 69 8.12 -2.20 1.10
C LEU A 69 8.50 -1.16 0.04
N PHE A 70 9.00 -1.61 -1.11
CA PHE A 70 9.41 -0.74 -2.22
C PHE A 70 8.89 -1.21 -3.58
N GLY A 71 9.12 -0.39 -4.60
CA GLY A 71 8.62 -0.63 -5.96
C GLY A 71 7.23 -0.04 -6.18
N THR A 72 6.59 -0.45 -7.27
CA THR A 72 5.27 0.08 -7.68
C THR A 72 4.14 -0.67 -7.00
N ILE A 73 3.03 0.02 -6.76
CA ILE A 73 1.76 -0.61 -6.39
C ILE A 73 1.29 -1.47 -7.58
N PRO A 74 1.07 -2.79 -7.43
CA PRO A 74 0.63 -3.64 -8.52
C PRO A 74 -0.72 -3.20 -9.09
N ASN A 75 -0.84 -3.19 -10.42
CA ASN A 75 -2.11 -2.89 -11.09
C ASN A 75 -3.21 -3.88 -10.71
N SER A 76 -2.89 -5.12 -10.32
CA SER A 76 -3.91 -6.09 -9.86
C SER A 76 -4.76 -5.55 -8.71
N LEU A 77 -4.23 -4.62 -7.91
CA LEU A 77 -4.95 -3.99 -6.79
C LEU A 77 -6.01 -2.99 -7.24
N THR A 78 -6.11 -2.67 -8.55
CA THR A 78 -7.19 -1.83 -9.09
C THR A 78 -8.52 -2.57 -9.22
N ASP A 79 -8.44 -3.89 -9.44
CA ASP A 79 -9.57 -4.73 -9.84
C ASP A 79 -10.06 -5.63 -8.69
N SER A 80 -9.31 -5.65 -7.59
CA SER A 80 -9.62 -6.37 -6.37
C SER A 80 -10.78 -5.73 -5.59
N ASN A 81 -11.55 -6.56 -4.90
CA ASN A 81 -12.75 -6.18 -4.17
C ASN A 81 -12.44 -5.73 -2.73
N PHE A 82 -11.45 -4.85 -2.52
CA PHE A 82 -11.08 -4.22 -1.23
C PHE A 82 -12.14 -3.25 -0.71
N SER A 83 -13.39 -3.68 -0.76
CA SER A 83 -14.62 -2.92 -0.54
C SER A 83 -14.68 -2.14 0.77
N SER A 84 -13.75 -2.37 1.71
CA SER A 84 -13.76 -1.73 3.02
C SER A 84 -12.43 -1.07 3.43
N HIS A 85 -11.25 -1.62 3.11
CA HIS A 85 -10.00 -1.08 3.66
C HIS A 85 -8.74 -1.42 2.85
N LEU A 86 -8.01 -0.38 2.44
CA LEU A 86 -6.64 -0.48 1.94
C LEU A 86 -5.78 0.57 2.61
N ASN A 87 -4.62 0.17 3.15
CA ASN A 87 -3.68 1.07 3.78
C ASN A 87 -2.23 0.71 3.42
N LEU A 88 -1.50 1.65 2.82
CA LEU A 88 -0.12 1.49 2.35
C LEU A 88 0.82 2.56 2.95
N LEU A 89 0.34 3.30 3.95
CA LEU A 89 1.04 4.45 4.54
C LEU A 89 2.39 4.04 5.13
N HIS A 90 3.36 4.94 5.11
CA HIS A 90 4.72 4.74 5.62
C HIS A 90 5.39 3.48 5.08
N ASN A 91 5.64 3.49 3.77
CA ASN A 91 6.50 2.55 3.05
C ASN A 91 7.44 3.33 2.10
N ASN A 92 8.23 2.62 1.31
CA ASN A 92 9.14 3.16 0.30
C ASN A 92 8.61 2.94 -1.14
N LEU A 93 7.28 2.93 -1.32
CA LEU A 93 6.67 2.71 -2.62
C LEU A 93 6.92 3.89 -3.56
N LEU A 94 6.98 3.60 -4.86
CA LEU A 94 7.33 4.57 -5.90
C LEU A 94 6.46 4.43 -7.15
N GLY A 95 6.46 5.48 -7.96
CA GLY A 95 5.80 5.47 -9.25
C GLY A 95 4.33 5.90 -9.18
N GLN A 96 3.62 5.58 -10.26
CA GLN A 96 2.24 6.00 -10.42
C GLN A 96 1.31 5.18 -9.53
N ILE A 97 0.40 5.85 -8.81
CA ILE A 97 -0.72 5.17 -8.14
C ILE A 97 -1.66 4.61 -9.24
N PRO A 98 -1.89 3.29 -9.29
CA PRO A 98 -2.73 2.68 -10.31
C PRO A 98 -4.13 3.28 -10.32
N MET A 99 -4.64 3.50 -11.52
CA MET A 99 -5.93 4.13 -11.74
C MET A 99 -7.01 3.06 -11.92
N GLY A 100 -7.81 2.81 -10.89
CA GLY A 100 -9.01 1.96 -11.01
C GLY A 100 -10.00 2.17 -9.87
N ASN A 101 -11.11 1.44 -9.95
CA ASN A 101 -12.36 1.79 -9.27
C ASN A 101 -12.23 1.99 -7.75
N GLN A 102 -11.34 1.26 -7.07
CA GLN A 102 -11.22 1.36 -5.61
C GLN A 102 -10.05 2.24 -5.14
N LEU A 103 -8.93 2.28 -5.87
CA LEU A 103 -7.77 3.12 -5.50
C LEU A 103 -8.03 4.61 -5.69
N GLN A 104 -9.01 4.96 -6.55
CA GLN A 104 -9.46 6.34 -6.80
C GLN A 104 -10.64 6.78 -5.92
N THR A 105 -11.45 5.84 -5.39
CA THR A 105 -12.61 6.15 -4.54
C THR A 105 -12.28 6.23 -3.06
N LEU A 106 -11.06 5.87 -2.65
CA LEU A 106 -10.65 6.04 -1.27
C LEU A 106 -10.59 7.54 -0.97
N ASP A 107 -11.66 8.04 -0.35
CA ASP A 107 -11.89 9.45 0.03
C ASP A 107 -10.73 10.05 0.83
N ASN A 108 -9.87 9.18 1.37
CA ASN A 108 -8.73 9.55 2.18
C ASN A 108 -7.39 9.29 1.46
N PRO A 109 -6.73 10.34 0.91
CA PRO A 109 -5.42 10.21 0.27
C PRO A 109 -4.30 9.87 1.27
N SER A 110 -4.55 9.95 2.58
CA SER A 110 -3.54 9.70 3.61
C SER A 110 -3.07 8.25 3.66
N ILE A 111 -3.82 7.30 3.08
CA ILE A 111 -3.43 5.89 3.02
C ILE A 111 -2.13 5.65 2.22
N TYR A 112 -1.66 6.65 1.49
CA TYR A 112 -0.40 6.60 0.74
C TYR A 112 0.70 7.49 1.38
N ASP A 113 0.40 8.22 2.45
CA ASP A 113 1.36 9.13 3.07
C ASP A 113 2.63 8.41 3.51
N GLY A 114 3.76 9.13 3.51
CA GLY A 114 5.06 8.54 3.81
C GLY A 114 5.72 7.80 2.65
N ASN A 115 5.02 7.55 1.54
CA ASN A 115 5.61 7.05 0.29
C ASN A 115 5.98 8.22 -0.63
N HIS A 116 7.13 8.86 -0.38
CA HIS A 116 7.47 10.14 -1.01
C HIS A 116 7.62 10.09 -2.54
N ALA A 117 7.84 8.91 -3.12
CA ALA A 117 8.04 8.72 -4.55
C ALA A 117 6.74 8.37 -5.31
N LEU A 118 5.61 8.21 -4.63
CA LEU A 118 4.31 7.98 -5.27
C LEU A 118 3.75 9.27 -5.87
N TRP A 119 3.11 9.15 -7.03
CA TRP A 119 2.44 10.27 -7.70
C TRP A 119 1.11 9.85 -8.33
N CYS A 120 0.16 10.78 -8.38
CA CYS A 120 -1.15 10.57 -9.00
C CYS A 120 -1.26 11.38 -10.30
N PRO A 121 -1.66 10.80 -11.44
CA PRO A 121 -1.71 11.55 -12.69
C PRO A 121 -2.98 12.39 -12.92
N LYS A 122 -4.11 12.10 -12.25
CA LYS A 122 -5.42 12.71 -12.63
C LYS A 122 -6.41 13.01 -11.50
N ASN A 123 -6.08 12.81 -10.23
CA ASN A 123 -7.00 13.12 -9.12
C ASN A 123 -6.62 14.44 -8.43
N VAL A 124 -7.44 15.49 -8.62
CA VAL A 124 -7.20 16.84 -8.08
C VAL A 124 -7.05 16.83 -6.56
N THR A 125 -7.77 15.96 -5.85
CA THR A 125 -7.68 15.83 -4.38
C THR A 125 -6.32 15.24 -3.96
N MET A 126 -5.86 14.20 -4.66
CA MET A 126 -4.54 13.61 -4.45
C MET A 126 -3.41 14.59 -4.80
N ILE A 127 -3.55 15.35 -5.88
CA ILE A 127 -2.54 16.35 -6.31
C ILE A 127 -2.42 17.46 -5.26
N LYS A 128 -3.54 17.96 -4.72
CA LYS A 128 -3.54 18.95 -3.62
C LYS A 128 -2.88 18.39 -2.37
N HIS A 129 -3.17 17.15 -2.02
CA HIS A 129 -2.59 16.47 -0.86
C HIS A 129 -1.07 16.25 -1.02
N GLN A 130 -0.62 15.76 -2.18
CA GLN A 130 0.80 15.59 -2.50
C GLN A 130 1.56 16.93 -2.45
N LYS A 131 0.99 18.01 -3.01
CA LYS A 131 1.57 19.36 -2.90
C LYS A 131 1.74 19.80 -1.44
N ARG A 132 0.79 19.47 -0.57
CA ARG A 132 0.85 19.76 0.88
C ARG A 132 1.92 18.94 1.61
N GLN A 133 2.18 17.71 1.19
CA GLN A 133 3.26 16.90 1.79
C GLN A 133 4.64 17.38 1.33
N MET A 134 4.80 17.68 0.02
CA MET A 134 6.05 18.20 -0.52
C MET A 134 6.46 19.55 0.10
N SER A 135 5.51 20.41 0.45
CA SER A 135 5.81 21.70 1.09
C SER A 135 6.38 21.57 2.50
N LYS A 136 6.26 20.41 3.14
CA LYS A 136 6.82 20.12 4.47
C LYS A 136 8.25 19.56 4.41
N ILE A 137 8.74 19.19 3.22
CA ILE A 137 10.10 18.67 3.06
C ILE A 137 11.11 19.84 3.17
N PRO A 138 12.09 19.79 4.09
CA PRO A 138 13.10 20.84 4.20
C PRO A 138 13.87 21.01 2.89
N ARG A 139 14.02 22.26 2.40
CA ARG A 139 14.70 22.59 1.13
C ARG A 139 16.12 22.01 1.00
N GLN A 140 16.75 21.64 2.11
CA GLN A 140 18.11 21.08 2.16
C GLN A 140 18.16 19.56 1.86
N GLN A 141 17.03 18.84 1.91
CA GLN A 141 16.97 17.39 1.62
C GLN A 141 16.57 17.09 0.16
N VAL A 142 16.12 18.09 -0.60
CA VAL A 142 15.69 17.88 -1.99
C VAL A 142 16.86 18.13 -2.94
N LYS A 143 17.42 17.06 -3.52
CA LYS A 143 18.35 17.20 -4.65
C LYS A 143 17.59 17.87 -5.81
N MET A 144 18.10 19.01 -6.28
CA MET A 144 17.49 19.88 -7.30
C MET A 144 17.16 19.17 -8.63
N THR A 145 17.66 17.95 -8.84
CA THR A 145 17.39 17.07 -9.97
C THR A 145 16.06 16.31 -9.87
N GLU A 146 15.57 15.98 -8.68
CA GLU A 146 14.28 15.28 -8.52
C GLU A 146 13.09 16.22 -8.65
N LEU A 147 13.22 17.46 -8.15
CA LEU A 147 12.19 18.49 -8.29
C LEU A 147 11.85 18.78 -9.77
N LYS A 148 12.84 18.71 -10.67
CA LYS A 148 12.62 18.89 -12.11
C LYS A 148 11.86 17.74 -12.75
N ARG A 149 12.01 16.50 -12.26
CA ARG A 149 11.30 15.33 -12.79
C ARG A 149 9.83 15.30 -12.37
N TYR A 150 9.52 15.85 -11.19
CA TYR A 150 8.15 15.99 -10.67
C TYR A 150 7.39 17.20 -11.21
N ILE A 151 8.08 18.28 -11.59
CA ILE A 151 7.45 19.53 -12.04
C ILE A 151 7.19 19.56 -13.56
N PHE A 152 7.88 18.76 -14.38
CA PHE A 152 7.86 18.89 -15.85
C PHE A 152 7.17 17.78 -16.66
N MET A 153 6.37 16.87 -16.06
CA MET A 153 5.51 15.98 -16.87
C MET A 153 4.17 16.64 -17.29
N GLU A 154 4.13 17.97 -17.38
CA GLU A 154 3.00 18.79 -17.86
C GLU A 154 3.44 19.76 -18.97
N LEU A 155 4.27 19.29 -19.92
CA LEU A 155 4.36 19.87 -21.27
C LEU A 155 4.31 18.76 -22.32
#